data_AF-C7DD53-F1
#
_entry.id   AF-C7DD53-F1
#
_cell.length_a   1.000
_cell.length_b   1.000
_cell.length_c   1.000
_cell.angle_alpha   90.00
_cell.angle_beta   90.00
_cell.angle_gamma   90.00
#
_symmetry.space_group_name_H-M   'P 1'
#
loop_
_entity.id
_entity.type
_entity.pdbx_description
1 polymer ?
#
loop_
_entity_poly.entity_id
_entity_poly.type
_entity_poly.pdbx_seq_one_letter_code
_entity_poly.pdbx_strand_id
1 'polypeptide(L)'
;MVLRFPSYRREPLQRGRLNAINFIDHIIEKFPFRIREVRTDNGHEFQAKFHWHVVDLGIRYAYIKRGTPQLNGKVERSHPSDQQEFYQLLSYKGDVDLEVKLEQWEQFYNFSRPHGAHNGQTRYEALRDKLQ
;
A
#
# COMPACT_ATOMS: atom_id res chain seq x y z
N MET A 1 -10.09 6.00 -1.98
CA MET A 1 -9.62 5.03 -3.00
C MET A 1 -8.43 4.30 -2.41
N VAL A 2 -8.18 3.03 -2.71
CA VAL A 2 -6.98 2.31 -2.24
C VAL A 2 -6.24 1.85 -3.48
N LEU A 3 -5.03 2.38 -3.70
CA LEU A 3 -4.08 1.76 -4.61
C LEU A 3 -3.34 0.67 -3.86
N ARG A 4 -3.03 -0.41 -4.56
CA ARG A 4 -2.24 -1.49 -4.00
C ARG A 4 -0.80 -1.35 -4.47
N PHE A 5 0.14 -1.48 -3.55
CA PHE A 5 1.56 -1.65 -3.86
C PHE A 5 2.00 -2.93 -3.16
N PRO A 6 2.79 -3.79 -3.81
CA PRO A 6 3.36 -4.94 -3.15
C PRO A 6 4.23 -4.43 -2.02
N SER A 7 3.91 -4.83 -0.79
CA SER A 7 4.82 -4.62 0.33
C SER A 7 6.12 -5.34 -0.05
N TYR A 8 7.21 -4.57 -0.20
CA TYR A 8 8.52 -5.10 -0.54
C TYR A 8 8.89 -6.20 0.46
N ARG A 9 8.74 -7.48 0.09
CA ARG A 9 9.17 -8.63 0.88
C ARG A 9 10.48 -9.11 0.28
N ARG A 10 11.56 -8.35 0.50
CA ARG A 10 12.88 -8.99 0.50
C ARG A 10 12.96 -9.79 1.80
N GLU A 11 12.96 -11.11 1.68
CA GLU A 11 13.09 -12.12 2.76
C GLU A 11 11.87 -12.30 3.69
N PRO A 12 11.54 -13.55 4.06
CA PRO A 12 10.51 -13.85 5.04
C PRO A 12 11.09 -13.70 6.44
N LEU A 13 11.46 -12.49 6.91
CA LEU A 13 11.75 -12.19 8.34
C LEU A 13 12.24 -10.75 8.58
N GLN A 14 11.58 -9.68 8.13
CA GLN A 14 11.80 -8.35 8.76
C GLN A 14 10.55 -7.46 8.74
N ARG A 15 9.73 -7.53 9.78
CA ARG A 15 8.87 -6.38 10.18
C ARG A 15 9.80 -5.33 10.77
N GLY A 16 10.34 -4.45 9.92
CA GLY A 16 11.42 -3.54 10.29
C GLY A 16 11.18 -2.10 9.85
N ARG A 17 11.68 -1.16 10.66
CA ARG A 17 11.63 0.30 10.42
C ARG A 17 12.27 0.75 9.10
N LEU A 18 13.29 0.03 8.62
CA LEU A 18 13.95 0.28 7.32
C LEU A 18 13.02 -0.03 6.13
N ASN A 19 12.17 -1.05 6.26
CA ASN A 19 11.24 -1.42 5.20
C ASN A 19 10.12 -0.40 5.05
N ALA A 20 9.68 0.23 6.15
CA ALA A 20 8.71 1.31 6.09
C ALA A 20 9.25 2.55 5.35
N ILE A 21 10.50 2.93 5.60
CA ILE A 21 11.17 4.06 4.93
C ILE A 21 11.29 3.80 3.42
N ASN A 22 11.87 2.65 3.03
CA ASN A 22 12.00 2.30 1.62
C ASN A 22 10.63 2.24 0.91
N PHE A 23 9.60 1.79 1.62
CA PHE A 23 8.25 1.72 1.08
C PHE A 23 7.63 3.10 0.83
N ILE A 24 7.83 4.07 1.75
CA ILE A 24 7.29 5.42 1.53
C ILE A 24 8.02 6.12 0.38
N ASP A 25 9.33 5.92 0.23
CA ASP A 25 10.11 6.47 -0.87
C ASP A 25 9.61 5.91 -2.21
N HIS A 26 9.47 4.58 -2.31
CA HIS A 26 8.90 3.92 -3.49
C HIS A 26 7.50 4.43 -3.85
N ILE A 27 6.67 4.66 -2.83
CA ILE A 27 5.33 5.20 -3.00
C ILE A 27 5.38 6.62 -3.58
N ILE A 28 6.23 7.48 -3.05
CA ILE A 28 6.35 8.87 -3.49
C ILE A 28 6.81 8.93 -4.95
N GLU A 29 7.75 8.06 -5.36
CA GLU A 29 8.20 7.97 -6.75
C GLU A 29 7.08 7.54 -7.72
N LYS A 30 6.19 6.64 -7.31
CA LYS A 30 5.11 6.12 -8.16
C LYS A 30 3.91 7.05 -8.29
N PHE A 31 3.64 7.90 -7.31
CA PHE A 31 2.45 8.76 -7.36
C PHE A 31 2.67 10.00 -8.23
N PRO A 32 1.79 10.29 -9.21
CA PRO A 32 1.91 11.46 -10.06
C PRO A 32 1.46 12.77 -9.37
N PHE A 33 1.42 12.80 -8.03
CA PHE A 33 0.98 13.94 -7.24
C PHE A 33 1.66 13.98 -5.88
N ARG A 34 1.70 15.18 -5.29
CA ARG A 34 2.28 15.38 -3.97
C ARG A 34 1.39 14.77 -2.88
N ILE A 35 1.96 13.86 -2.09
CA ILE A 35 1.33 13.34 -0.88
C ILE A 35 1.29 14.44 0.18
N ARG A 36 0.10 14.80 0.63
CA ARG A 36 -0.08 15.86 1.64
C ARG A 36 0.12 15.36 3.07
N GLU A 37 -0.35 14.14 3.34
CA GLU A 37 -0.39 13.59 4.68
C GLU A 37 -0.36 12.06 4.67
N VAL A 38 0.42 11.47 5.58
CA VAL A 38 0.49 10.03 5.84
C VAL A 38 -0.07 9.75 7.23
N ARG A 39 -0.91 8.73 7.33
CA ARG A 39 -1.46 8.25 8.60
C ARG A 39 -1.18 6.76 8.78
N THR A 40 -0.63 6.39 9.93
CA THR A 40 -0.36 4.99 10.27
C THR A 40 -0.90 4.65 11.65
N ASP A 41 -0.92 3.37 11.98
CA ASP A 41 -1.10 2.93 13.35
C ASP A 41 0.14 3.23 14.22
N ASN A 42 0.06 2.82 15.48
CA ASN A 42 1.16 2.98 16.44
C ASN A 42 2.17 1.81 16.38
N GLY A 43 2.30 1.15 15.22
CA GLY A 43 3.26 0.08 14.98
C GLY A 43 4.71 0.52 15.23
N HIS A 44 5.56 -0.43 15.63
CA HIS A 44 6.94 -0.14 16.01
C HIS A 44 7.78 0.33 14.81
N GLU A 45 7.41 -0.10 13.61
CA GLU A 45 8.00 0.31 12.33
C GLU A 45 7.77 1.79 12.01
N PHE A 46 6.70 2.41 12.54
CA PHE A 46 6.31 3.79 12.23
C PHE A 46 6.75 4.80 13.30
N GLN A 47 7.60 4.39 14.23
CA GLN A 47 8.14 5.26 15.27
C GLN A 47 9.09 6.34 14.72
N ALA A 48 9.74 7.10 15.62
CA ALA A 48 10.44 8.36 15.35
C ALA A 48 11.26 8.50 14.04
N LYS A 49 11.97 7.47 13.53
CA LYS A 49 12.78 7.66 12.29
C LYS A 49 11.87 7.72 11.08
N PHE A 50 10.83 6.90 11.05
CA PHE A 50 9.84 6.96 9.97
C PHE A 50 9.10 8.30 10.02
N HIS A 51 8.69 8.72 11.22
CA HIS A 51 8.09 10.04 11.44
C HIS A 51 8.95 11.16 10.86
N TRP A 52 10.22 11.25 11.28
CA TRP A 52 11.13 12.31 10.83
C TRP A 52 11.41 12.22 9.33
N HIS A 53 11.61 11.02 8.78
CA HIS A 53 11.80 10.83 7.35
C HIS A 53 10.63 11.39 6.52
N VAL A 54 9.39 11.09 6.91
CA VAL A 54 8.19 11.61 6.23
C VAL A 54 8.09 13.13 6.35
N VAL A 55 8.41 13.68 7.53
CA VAL A 55 8.40 15.13 7.78
C VAL A 55 9.49 15.85 6.96
N ASP A 56 10.68 15.27 6.85
CA ASP A 56 11.81 15.81 6.06
C ASP A 56 11.48 15.85 4.55
N LEU A 57 10.66 14.91 4.08
CA LEU A 57 10.11 14.91 2.72
C LEU A 57 8.99 15.96 2.52
N GLY A 58 8.69 16.77 3.53
CA GLY A 58 7.69 17.84 3.47
C GLY A 58 6.25 17.32 3.45
N ILE A 59 6.01 16.14 4.03
CA ILE A 59 4.72 15.46 4.14
C ILE A 59 4.27 15.50 5.60
N ARG A 60 3.00 15.84 5.85
CA ARG A 60 2.48 15.79 7.23
C ARG A 60 2.34 14.35 7.68
N TYR A 61 2.67 14.08 8.93
CA TYR A 61 2.55 12.74 9.49
C TYR A 61 1.68 12.75 10.75
N ALA A 62 0.76 11.80 10.87
CA ALA A 62 -0.10 11.65 12.04
C ALA A 62 -0.38 10.18 12.39
N TYR A 63 -0.37 9.85 13.67
CA TYR A 63 -0.85 8.55 14.15
C TYR A 63 -2.38 8.52 14.16
N ILE A 64 -2.97 7.37 13.84
CA ILE A 64 -4.39 7.15 14.10
C ILE A 64 -4.64 7.12 15.62
N LYS A 65 -5.81 7.59 16.04
CA LYS A 65 -6.22 7.56 17.45
C LYS A 65 -6.23 6.11 17.96
N ARG A 66 -5.73 5.89 19.18
CA ARG A 66 -5.83 4.57 19.82
C ARG A 66 -7.30 4.20 20.02
N GLY A 67 -7.63 2.94 19.78
CA GLY A 67 -8.99 2.41 19.95
C GLY A 67 -9.95 2.76 18.80
N THR A 68 -9.46 3.27 17.66
CA THR A 68 -10.29 3.52 16.46
C THR A 68 -9.86 2.65 15.28
N PRO A 69 -10.06 1.32 15.34
CA PRO A 69 -9.69 0.40 14.27
C PRO A 69 -10.42 0.71 12.94
N GLN A 70 -11.55 1.41 12.99
CA GLN A 70 -12.29 1.84 11.80
C GLN A 70 -11.47 2.79 10.91
N LEU A 71 -10.53 3.56 11.49
CA LEU A 71 -9.64 4.44 10.72
C LEU A 71 -8.66 3.64 9.85
N ASN A 72 -8.26 2.44 10.31
CA ASN A 72 -7.51 1.49 9.48
C ASN A 72 -8.41 0.59 8.64
N GLY A 73 -9.73 0.69 8.81
CA GLY A 73 -10.70 -0.20 8.17
C GLY A 73 -10.70 -0.16 6.64
N LYS A 74 -10.04 0.82 6.02
CA LYS A 74 -9.82 0.84 4.57
C LYS A 74 -8.67 -0.09 4.15
N VAL A 75 -7.59 -0.14 4.92
CA VAL A 75 -6.45 -1.04 4.75
C VAL A 75 -6.86 -2.46 5.11
N GLU A 76 -7.55 -2.63 6.24
CA GLU A 76 -8.02 -3.95 6.68
C GLU A 76 -8.99 -4.59 5.69
N ARG A 77 -9.87 -3.79 5.05
CA ARG A 77 -10.80 -4.31 4.03
C ARG A 77 -10.11 -4.79 2.75
N SER A 78 -8.87 -4.40 2.47
CA SER A 78 -8.11 -4.96 1.34
C SER A 78 -7.50 -6.32 1.66
N HIS A 79 -7.13 -6.60 2.92
CA HIS A 79 -6.44 -7.84 3.29
C HIS A 79 -7.19 -9.12 2.85
N PRO A 80 -8.51 -9.26 3.02
CA PRO A 80 -9.23 -10.47 2.60
C PRO A 80 -9.23 -10.69 1.09
N SER A 81 -9.39 -9.63 0.28
CA SER A 81 -9.31 -9.72 -1.18
C SER A 81 -7.93 -10.19 -1.63
N ASP A 82 -6.89 -9.71 -0.97
CA ASP A 82 -5.52 -10.12 -1.27
C ASP A 82 -5.27 -11.59 -0.87
N GLN A 83 -5.81 -12.02 0.26
CA GLN A 83 -5.69 -13.40 0.71
C GLN A 83 -6.43 -14.37 -0.22
N GLN A 84 -7.64 -14.03 -0.65
CA GLN A 84 -8.46 -14.88 -1.51
C GLN A 84 -8.03 -14.85 -2.98
N GLU A 85 -7.65 -13.68 -3.51
CA GLU A 85 -7.39 -13.55 -4.95
C GLU A 85 -5.91 -13.74 -5.29
N PHE A 86 -4.98 -13.33 -4.43
CA PHE A 86 -3.54 -13.48 -4.68
C PHE A 86 -3.00 -14.79 -4.11
N TYR A 87 -3.13 -14.99 -2.80
CA TYR A 87 -2.45 -16.12 -2.12
C TYR A 87 -3.13 -17.48 -2.32
N GLN A 88 -4.43 -17.52 -2.62
CA GLN A 88 -5.12 -18.79 -2.87
C GLN A 88 -5.13 -19.22 -4.35
N LEU A 89 -5.01 -18.27 -5.29
CA LEU A 89 -5.12 -18.56 -6.73
C LEU A 89 -3.77 -18.61 -7.45
N LEU A 90 -2.74 -17.94 -6.93
CA LEU A 90 -1.42 -17.93 -7.57
C LEU A 90 -0.48 -18.92 -6.89
N SER A 91 -0.12 -19.98 -7.62
CA SER A 91 1.03 -20.80 -7.29
C SER A 91 2.31 -20.09 -7.73
N TYR A 92 3.33 -20.12 -6.88
CA TYR A 92 4.65 -19.56 -7.18
C TYR A 92 5.76 -20.51 -6.71
N LYS A 93 6.92 -20.47 -7.39
CA LYS A 93 8.09 -21.29 -7.07
C LYS A 93 9.27 -20.41 -6.65
N GLY A 94 9.52 -20.35 -5.33
CA GLY A 94 10.62 -19.56 -4.77
C GLY A 94 10.39 -18.04 -4.84
N ASP A 95 11.36 -17.28 -4.35
CA ASP A 95 11.19 -15.83 -4.11
C ASP A 95 11.22 -15.00 -5.40
N VAL A 96 12.01 -15.40 -6.40
CA VAL A 96 12.09 -14.68 -7.69
C VAL A 96 10.75 -14.71 -8.44
N ASP A 97 10.07 -15.86 -8.46
CA ASP A 97 8.75 -15.99 -9.08
C ASP A 97 7.71 -15.18 -8.28
N LEU A 98 7.83 -15.14 -6.95
CA LEU A 98 6.94 -14.34 -6.11
C LEU A 98 7.01 -12.84 -6.43
N GLU A 99 8.21 -12.29 -6.64
CA GLU A 99 8.37 -10.86 -7.00
C GLU A 99 7.68 -10.53 -8.33
N VAL A 100 7.88 -11.36 -9.35
CA VAL A 100 7.22 -11.19 -10.66
C VAL A 100 5.70 -11.29 -10.53
N LYS A 101 5.22 -12.25 -9.75
CA LYS A 101 3.77 -12.41 -9.51
C LYS A 101 3.18 -11.23 -8.75
N LEU A 102 3.91 -10.68 -7.78
CA LEU A 102 3.50 -9.49 -7.03
C LEU A 102 3.36 -8.26 -7.94
N GLU A 103 4.29 -8.07 -8.87
CA GLU A 103 4.21 -6.98 -9.86
C GLU A 103 3.02 -7.17 -10.81
N GLN A 104 2.85 -8.38 -11.35
CA GLN A 104 1.69 -8.71 -12.21
C GLN A 104 0.36 -8.47 -11.49
N TRP A 105 0.30 -8.83 -10.21
CA TRP A 105 -0.88 -8.59 -9.38
C TRP A 105 -1.12 -7.11 -9.11
N GLU A 106 -0.07 -6.33 -8.84
CA GLU A 106 -0.16 -4.87 -8.69
C GLU A 106 -0.77 -4.24 -9.94
N GLN A 107 -0.24 -4.61 -11.11
CA GLN A 107 -0.72 -4.11 -12.40
C GLN A 107 -2.19 -4.50 -12.62
N PHE A 108 -2.54 -5.76 -12.43
CA PHE A 108 -3.91 -6.23 -12.57
C PHE A 108 -4.86 -5.48 -11.61
N TYR A 109 -4.52 -5.38 -10.33
CA TYR A 109 -5.39 -4.78 -9.32
C TYR A 109 -5.65 -3.27 -9.59
N ASN A 110 -4.61 -2.53 -9.97
CA ASN A 110 -4.73 -1.09 -10.14
C ASN A 110 -5.30 -0.68 -11.50
N PHE A 111 -4.98 -1.42 -12.57
CA PHE A 111 -5.25 -1.01 -13.96
C PHE A 111 -6.24 -1.89 -14.73
N SER A 112 -6.56 -3.09 -14.24
CA SER A 112 -7.44 -4.02 -14.98
C SER A 112 -8.63 -4.52 -14.17
N ARG A 113 -8.52 -4.53 -12.83
CA ARG A 113 -9.57 -5.05 -11.94
C ARG A 113 -10.74 -4.06 -11.86
N PRO A 114 -11.96 -4.43 -12.30
CA PRO A 114 -13.12 -3.59 -12.10
C PRO A 114 -13.52 -3.56 -10.62
N HIS A 115 -13.87 -2.37 -10.12
CA HIS A 115 -14.34 -2.21 -8.74
C HIS A 115 -15.78 -1.73 -8.73
N GLY A 116 -16.69 -2.53 -8.14
CA GLY A 116 -18.09 -2.15 -7.99
C GLY A 116 -18.30 -0.85 -7.20
N ALA A 117 -17.42 -0.56 -6.24
CA ALA A 117 -17.42 0.72 -5.50
C ALA A 117 -17.12 1.95 -6.37
N HIS A 118 -16.67 1.74 -7.61
CA HIS A 118 -16.32 2.75 -8.60
C HIS A 118 -17.11 2.55 -9.90
N ASN A 119 -18.33 2.00 -9.83
CA ASN A 119 -19.18 1.72 -11.00
C ASN A 119 -18.50 0.88 -12.10
N GLY A 120 -17.62 -0.04 -11.71
CA GLY A 120 -16.89 -0.90 -12.64
C GLY A 120 -15.57 -0.32 -13.15
N GLN A 121 -15.26 0.95 -12.85
CA GLN A 121 -13.94 1.52 -13.16
C GLN A 121 -12.83 0.85 -12.37
N THR A 122 -11.63 0.88 -12.94
CA THR A 122 -10.40 0.48 -12.28
C THR A 122 -10.00 1.49 -11.21
N ARG A 123 -9.04 1.13 -10.34
CA ARG A 123 -8.56 2.08 -9.32
C ARG A 123 -7.86 3.27 -9.96
N TYR A 124 -7.10 3.05 -11.03
CA TYR A 124 -6.38 4.10 -11.71
C TYR A 124 -7.31 5.07 -12.44
N GLU A 125 -8.37 4.59 -13.09
CA GLU A 125 -9.38 5.46 -13.72
C GLU A 125 -10.07 6.35 -12.67
N ALA A 126 -10.54 5.74 -11.59
CA ALA A 126 -11.16 6.49 -10.49
C ALA A 126 -10.19 7.47 -9.80
N LEU A 127 -8.87 7.28 -9.96
CA LEU A 127 -7.84 8.24 -9.52
C LEU A 127 -7.73 9.40 -10.49
N ARG A 128 -7.59 9.09 -11.78
CA ARG A 128 -7.44 10.06 -12.86
C ARG A 128 -8.61 11.05 -12.85
N ASP A 129 -9.84 10.54 -12.69
CA ASP A 129 -11.06 11.36 -12.65
C ASP A 129 -11.09 12.32 -11.45
N LYS A 130 -10.28 12.07 -10.40
CA LYS A 130 -10.16 12.95 -9.22
C LYS A 130 -9.02 13.95 -9.29
N LEU A 131 -8.11 13.76 -10.24
CA LEU A 131 -6.96 14.65 -10.47
C LEU A 131 -7.27 15.73 -11.52
N GLN A 132 -8.39 15.59 -12.24
CA GLN A 132 -8.99 16.60 -13.10
C GLN A 132 -9.86 17.56 -12.28
#